data_AF-A0A254TLB3-F1
#
_entry.id   AF-A0A254TLB3-F1
#
_cell.length_a   1.000
_cell.length_b   1.000
_cell.length_c   1.000
_cell.angle_alpha   90.00
_cell.angle_beta   90.00
_cell.angle_gamma   90.00
#
_symmetry.space_group_name_H-M   'P 1'
#
loop_
_entity.id
_entity.type
_entity.pdbx_description
1 polymer ?
#
loop_
_entity_poly.entity_id
_entity_poly.type
_entity_poly.pdbx_seq_one_letter_code
_entity_poly.pdbx_strand_id
1 'polypeptide(L)'
;MSVLSLAFPAEAIAANVLTVARPLLGLGVLAAMMVVFKPLLVGLLRAALLVVKPRKSLEERSQRRMLQSVLMLNRMARDFDGVQPSLANELRAIASRQ
;
A
#
# COMPACT_ATOMS: atom_id res chain seq x y z
N MET A 1 -15.73 71.17 -1.33
CA MET A 1 -15.44 70.78 0.06
C MET A 1 -16.61 69.95 0.58
N SER A 2 -16.58 68.63 0.34
CA SER A 2 -17.52 67.68 0.95
C SER A 2 -16.71 66.82 1.91
N VAL A 3 -16.95 67.04 3.20
CA VAL A 3 -16.28 66.40 4.36
C VAL A 3 -16.92 65.05 4.73
N LEU A 4 -17.56 64.37 3.77
CA LEU A 4 -18.27 63.10 3.96
C LEU A 4 -17.46 61.87 3.54
N SER A 5 -16.13 61.95 3.44
CA SER A 5 -15.27 60.77 3.22
C SER A 5 -14.73 60.14 4.50
N LEU A 6 -15.17 60.62 5.67
CA LEU A 6 -14.86 60.05 6.98
C LEU A 6 -15.94 59.04 7.38
N ALA A 7 -16.03 57.91 6.70
CA ALA A 7 -16.93 56.84 7.13
C ALA A 7 -16.46 55.46 6.62
N PHE A 8 -15.78 54.76 7.52
CA PHE A 8 -15.55 53.31 7.57
C PHE A 8 -14.40 52.72 6.75
N PRO A 9 -13.24 52.44 7.39
CA PRO A 9 -12.29 51.43 6.90
C PRO A 9 -12.89 50.00 6.87
N ALA A 10 -14.15 49.82 7.30
CA ALA A 10 -14.82 48.53 7.36
C ALA A 10 -14.97 47.86 5.99
N GLU A 11 -15.22 48.62 4.91
CA GLU A 11 -15.34 48.03 3.56
C GLU A 11 -13.99 47.54 3.03
N ALA A 12 -12.91 48.29 3.25
CA ALA A 12 -11.56 47.89 2.88
C ALA A 12 -11.08 46.68 3.69
N ILE A 13 -11.42 46.63 4.99
CA ILE A 13 -11.16 45.47 5.85
C ILE A 13 -11.98 44.26 5.38
N ALA A 14 -13.27 44.44 5.06
CA ALA A 14 -14.13 43.38 4.57
C ALA A 14 -13.66 42.80 3.23
N ALA A 15 -13.18 43.65 2.31
CA ALA A 15 -12.60 43.22 1.04
C ALA A 15 -11.33 42.37 1.26
N ASN A 16 -10.43 42.80 2.15
CA ASN A 16 -9.23 42.04 2.51
C ASN A 16 -9.54 40.74 3.27
N VAL A 17 -10.55 40.75 4.13
CA VAL A 17 -11.01 39.54 4.81
C VAL A 17 -11.58 38.57 3.78
N LEU A 18 -12.34 39.04 2.79
CA LEU A 18 -12.93 38.17 1.78
C LEU A 18 -11.88 37.58 0.82
N THR A 19 -10.83 38.34 0.46
CA THR A 19 -9.74 37.84 -0.39
C THR A 19 -8.89 36.78 0.31
N VAL A 20 -8.74 36.85 1.63
CA VAL A 20 -7.99 35.87 2.44
C VAL A 20 -8.86 34.70 2.90
N ALA A 21 -10.12 34.97 3.29
CA ALA A 21 -11.03 33.95 3.78
C ALA A 21 -11.44 32.97 2.68
N ARG A 22 -11.62 33.42 1.43
CA ARG A 22 -12.07 32.56 0.33
C ARG A 22 -11.09 31.39 0.02
N PRO A 23 -9.77 31.60 -0.14
CA PRO A 23 -8.82 30.50 -0.30
C PRO A 23 -8.68 29.67 0.97
N LEU A 24 -8.71 30.28 2.17
CA LEU A 24 -8.64 29.54 3.43
C LEU A 24 -9.82 28.59 3.62
N LEU A 25 -11.04 29.03 3.30
CA LEU A 25 -12.23 28.19 3.33
C LEU A 25 -12.15 27.08 2.27
N GLY A 26 -11.66 27.40 1.06
CA GLY A 26 -11.43 26.40 0.02
C GLY A 26 -10.43 25.32 0.46
N LEU A 27 -9.29 25.73 1.04
CA LEU A 27 -8.30 24.82 1.61
C LEU A 27 -8.85 24.02 2.79
N GLY A 28 -9.68 24.63 3.63
CA GLY A 28 -10.36 23.97 4.75
C GLY A 28 -11.31 22.86 4.28
N VAL A 29 -12.12 23.14 3.26
CA VAL A 29 -13.01 22.14 2.65
C VAL A 29 -12.21 21.01 2.02
N LEU A 30 -11.11 21.32 1.34
CA LEU A 30 -10.24 20.31 0.72
C LEU A 30 -9.56 19.43 1.79
N ALA A 31 -9.05 20.04 2.86
CA ALA A 31 -8.49 19.32 4.00
C ALA A 31 -9.54 18.44 4.70
N ALA A 32 -10.76 18.95 4.90
CA ALA A 32 -11.86 18.19 5.46
C ALA A 32 -12.21 16.98 4.57
N MET A 33 -12.28 17.16 3.25
CA MET A 33 -12.45 16.04 2.31
C MET A 33 -11.30 15.03 2.44
N MET A 34 -10.04 15.46 2.48
CA MET A 34 -8.89 14.55 2.67
C MET A 34 -9.00 13.73 3.96
N VAL A 35 -9.51 14.32 5.05
CA VAL A 35 -9.69 13.63 6.33
C VAL A 35 -10.85 12.64 6.26
N VAL A 36 -11.99 13.02 5.69
CA VAL A 36 -13.16 12.14 5.53
C VAL A 36 -12.83 10.96 4.60
N PHE A 37 -12.14 11.23 3.49
CA PHE A 37 -11.72 10.22 2.51
C PHE A 37 -10.36 9.59 2.81
N LYS A 38 -9.75 9.88 3.97
CA LYS A 38 -8.49 9.28 4.42
C LYS A 38 -8.47 7.75 4.28
N PRO A 39 -9.50 6.98 4.67
CA PRO A 39 -9.47 5.53 4.48
C PRO A 39 -9.39 5.12 3.00
N LEU A 40 -10.03 5.84 2.07
CA LEU A 40 -9.94 5.57 0.63
C LEU A 40 -8.55 5.90 0.09
N LEU A 41 -7.98 7.04 0.49
CA LEU A 41 -6.62 7.44 0.08
C LEU A 41 -5.57 6.43 0.58
N VAL A 42 -5.72 5.94 1.81
CA VAL A 42 -4.85 4.89 2.35
C VAL A 42 -5.03 3.57 1.59
N GLY A 43 -6.27 3.20 1.24
CA GLY A 43 -6.56 2.03 0.42
C GLY A 43 -5.91 2.12 -0.96
N LEU A 44 -6.04 3.27 -1.63
CA LEU A 44 -5.44 3.53 -2.94
C LEU A 44 -3.91 3.50 -2.86
N LEU A 45 -3.32 4.12 -1.83
CA LEU A 45 -1.88 4.08 -1.61
C LEU A 45 -1.38 2.64 -1.39
N ARG A 46 -2.09 1.84 -0.60
CA ARG A 46 -1.75 0.42 -0.37
C ARG A 46 -1.85 -0.39 -1.67
N ALA A 47 -2.89 -0.18 -2.47
CA ALA A 47 -3.02 -0.84 -3.77
C ALA A 47 -1.89 -0.41 -4.73
N ALA A 48 -1.58 0.88 -4.82
CA ALA A 48 -0.47 1.38 -5.61
C ALA A 48 0.88 0.79 -5.16
N LEU A 49 1.11 0.69 -3.84
CA LEU A 49 2.31 0.05 -3.30
C LEU A 49 2.38 -1.45 -3.62
N LEU A 50 1.24 -2.15 -3.68
CA LEU A 50 1.19 -3.56 -4.10
C LEU A 50 1.53 -3.73 -5.58
N VAL A 51 1.18 -2.76 -6.44
CA VAL A 51 1.57 -2.77 -7.86
C VAL A 51 3.09 -2.59 -8.01
N VAL A 52 3.68 -1.64 -7.29
CA VAL A 52 5.13 -1.35 -7.38
C VAL A 52 5.97 -2.46 -6.72
N LYS A 53 5.55 -2.92 -5.55
CA LYS A 53 6.25 -3.96 -4.80
C LYS A 53 5.22 -4.96 -4.28
N PRO A 54 4.86 -5.97 -5.08
CA PRO A 54 3.91 -7.00 -4.65
C PRO A 54 4.47 -7.66 -3.39
N ARG A 55 3.85 -7.38 -2.24
CA ARG A 55 4.23 -8.01 -0.98
C ARG A 55 3.65 -9.41 -1.02
N LYS A 56 4.52 -10.40 -1.20
CA LYS A 56 4.10 -11.80 -1.07
C LYS A 56 3.39 -12.01 0.25
N SER A 57 2.18 -12.57 0.20
CA SER A 57 1.41 -12.88 1.39
C SER A 57 2.19 -13.85 2.29
N LEU A 58 1.85 -13.92 3.58
CA LEU A 58 2.51 -14.87 4.49
C LEU A 58 2.30 -16.32 4.02
N GLU A 59 1.11 -16.61 3.49
CA GLU A 59 0.73 -17.90 2.92
C GLU A 59 1.51 -18.22 1.63
N GLU A 60 1.66 -17.26 0.72
CA GLU A 60 2.48 -17.46 -0.48
C GLU A 60 3.95 -17.75 -0.12
N ARG A 61 4.46 -17.13 0.95
CA ARG A 61 5.83 -17.37 1.42
C ARG A 61 5.98 -18.74 2.06
N SER A 62 4.98 -19.23 2.79
CA SER A 62 5.02 -20.58 3.37
C SER A 62 4.92 -21.63 2.27
N GLN A 63 3.96 -21.49 1.36
CA GLN A 63 3.79 -22.40 0.22
C GLN A 63 5.02 -22.43 -0.68
N ARG A 64 5.64 -21.28 -0.97
CA ARG A 64 6.87 -21.25 -1.77
C ARG A 64 8.03 -21.97 -1.09
N ARG A 65 8.17 -21.83 0.24
CA ARG A 65 9.21 -22.54 1.00
C ARG A 65 8.97 -24.05 0.98
N MET A 66 7.72 -24.47 1.18
CA MET A 66 7.31 -25.87 1.08
C MET A 66 7.62 -26.46 -0.30
N LEU A 67 7.22 -25.76 -1.37
CA LEU A 67 7.50 -26.19 -2.75
C LEU A 67 9.02 -26.28 -3.00
N GLN A 68 9.81 -25.33 -2.50
CA GLN A 68 11.27 -25.40 -2.60
C GLN A 68 11.85 -26.63 -1.87
N SER A 69 11.33 -26.97 -0.68
CA SER A 69 11.73 -28.18 0.05
C SER A 69 11.40 -29.45 -0.73
N VAL A 70 10.20 -29.56 -1.29
CA VAL A 70 9.77 -30.70 -2.13
C VAL A 70 10.65 -30.84 -3.37
N LEU A 71 10.94 -29.74 -4.06
CA LEU A 71 11.82 -29.74 -5.23
C LEU A 71 13.26 -30.14 -4.89
N MET A 72 13.77 -29.71 -3.74
CA MET A 72 15.10 -30.09 -3.25
C MET A 72 15.16 -31.60 -2.96
N LEU A 73 14.13 -32.14 -2.32
CA LEU A 73 14.06 -33.57 -2.00
C LEU A 73 13.96 -34.43 -3.26
N ASN A 74 13.18 -33.99 -4.26
CA ASN A 74 13.11 -34.63 -5.58
C ASN A 74 14.40 -34.50 -6.39
N ARG A 75 15.22 -33.48 -6.14
CA ARG A 75 16.57 -33.39 -6.72
C ARG A 75 17.51 -34.41 -6.08
N MET A 76 17.54 -34.46 -4.74
CA MET A 76 18.33 -35.47 -4.02
C MET A 76 17.95 -36.89 -4.42
N ALA A 77 16.65 -37.19 -4.54
CA ALA A 77 16.19 -38.49 -4.99
C ALA A 77 16.73 -38.87 -6.38
N ARG A 78 16.87 -37.91 -7.29
CA ARG A 78 17.48 -38.16 -8.62
C ARG A 78 18.98 -38.36 -8.53
N ASP A 79 19.66 -37.65 -7.64
CA ASP A 79 21.10 -37.82 -7.43
C ASP A 79 21.43 -39.22 -6.87
N PHE A 80 20.54 -39.78 -6.04
CA PHE A 80 20.71 -41.12 -5.46
C PHE A 80 20.12 -42.27 -6.30
N ASP A 81 19.37 -41.99 -7.37
CA ASP A 81 18.63 -43.01 -8.15
C ASP A 81 19.56 -44.11 -8.71
N GLY A 82 20.79 -43.74 -9.09
CA GLY A 82 21.78 -44.67 -9.63
C GLY A 82 22.65 -45.40 -8.61
N VAL A 83 22.72 -44.93 -7.35
CA VAL A 83 23.59 -45.50 -6.31
C VAL A 83 22.79 -46.27 -5.27
N GLN A 84 21.64 -45.72 -4.86
CA GLN A 84 20.78 -46.27 -3.81
C GLN A 84 19.29 -46.03 -4.18
N PRO A 85 18.69 -46.92 -4.99
CA PRO A 85 17.31 -46.72 -5.46
C PRO A 85 16.27 -46.80 -4.33
N SER A 86 16.55 -47.53 -3.25
CA SER A 86 15.69 -47.56 -2.06
C SER A 86 15.61 -46.17 -1.39
N LEU A 87 16.76 -45.53 -1.17
CA LEU A 87 16.84 -44.19 -0.61
C LEU A 87 16.16 -43.15 -1.52
N ALA A 88 16.36 -43.25 -2.83
CA ALA A 88 15.68 -42.39 -3.80
C ALA A 88 14.15 -42.49 -3.69
N ASN A 89 13.61 -43.70 -3.52
CA ASN A 89 12.18 -43.91 -3.33
C ASN A 89 11.67 -43.37 -2.00
N GLU A 90 12.42 -43.50 -0.91
CA GLU A 90 12.08 -42.90 0.38
C GLU A 90 12.03 -41.36 0.31
N LEU A 91 13.00 -40.74 -0.35
CA LEU A 91 13.03 -39.29 -0.55
C LEU A 91 11.83 -38.81 -1.39
N ARG A 92 11.44 -39.55 -2.44
CA ARG A 92 10.21 -39.25 -3.22
C ARG A 92 8.95 -39.43 -2.40
N ALA A 93 8.88 -40.47 -1.56
CA ALA A 93 7.74 -40.70 -0.67
C ALA A 93 7.59 -39.57 0.36
N ILE A 94 8.69 -39.13 0.98
CA ILE A 94 8.70 -37.98 1.89
C ILE A 94 8.26 -36.71 1.15
N ALA A 95 8.70 -36.52 -0.09
CA ALA A 95 8.34 -35.35 -0.91
C ALA A 95 6.84 -35.31 -1.24
N SER A 96 6.21 -36.47 -1.45
CA SER A 96 4.78 -36.60 -1.75
C SER A 96 3.86 -36.45 -0.55
N ARG A 97 4.38 -36.58 0.68
CA ARG A 97 3.59 -36.54 1.91
C ARG A 97 3.41 -35.14 2.48
N GLN A 98 4.27 -34.20 2.08
CA GLN A 98 4.18 -32.81 2.52
C GLN A 98 3.12 -32.08 1.69
#